data_AF-A0A353U1U4-F1
#
_entry.id   AF-A0A353U1U4-F1
#
_cell.length_a   1.000
_cell.length_b   1.000
_cell.length_c   1.000
_cell.angle_alpha   90.00
_cell.angle_beta   90.00
_cell.angle_gamma   90.00
#
_symmetry.space_group_name_H-M   'P 1'
#
loop_
_entity.id
_entity.type
_entity.pdbx_description
1 polymer ?
#
loop_
_entity_poly.entity_id
_entity_poly.type
_entity_poly.pdbx_seq_one_letter_code
_entity_poly.pdbx_strand_id
1 'polypeptide(L)'
;FTKDVFTIYEEKSILAQGELMSTAMVNFYLQEQGIKSALLPALDFMRTNKNGEPDQAYIRENLTPLIEELPDVEIFITQGYICRNAFGEVDNLQRGGSDYSASLIGAAIGASEIQIWTDIDGMHNN
;
A
#
# COMPACT_ATOMS: atom_id res chain seq x y z
N PHE A 1 5.79 -34.10 2.66
CA PHE A 1 6.28 -32.76 3.00
C PHE A 1 7.24 -32.35 1.91
N THR A 2 6.80 -31.49 1.00
CA THR A 2 7.57 -31.03 -0.16
C THR A 2 8.88 -30.39 0.31
N LYS A 3 9.99 -30.81 -0.30
CA LYS A 3 11.36 -30.30 -0.09
C LYS A 3 11.63 -29.09 -0.98
N ASP A 4 10.61 -28.33 -1.33
CA ASP A 4 10.79 -27.17 -2.19
C ASP A 4 11.36 -26.04 -1.35
N VAL A 5 12.45 -25.45 -1.84
CA VAL A 5 13.14 -24.36 -1.16
C VAL A 5 12.24 -23.15 -1.22
N PHE A 6 11.80 -22.68 -0.04
CA PHE A 6 11.06 -21.44 0.10
C PHE A 6 11.86 -20.29 -0.51
N THR A 7 11.33 -19.72 -1.58
CA THR A 7 11.98 -18.67 -2.35
C THR A 7 11.69 -17.30 -1.75
N ILE A 8 12.56 -16.33 -2.04
CA ILE A 8 12.34 -14.92 -1.67
C ILE A 8 11.02 -14.38 -2.24
N TYR A 9 10.56 -14.92 -3.37
CA TYR A 9 9.28 -14.55 -3.99
C TYR A 9 8.07 -15.06 -3.20
N GLU A 10 8.14 -16.29 -2.71
CA GLU A 10 7.10 -16.85 -1.84
C GLU A 10 7.09 -16.14 -0.49
N GLU A 11 8.25 -15.78 0.05
CA GLU A 11 8.37 -14.95 1.25
C GLU A 11 7.63 -13.62 1.11
N LYS A 12 7.91 -12.87 0.04
CA LYS A 12 7.24 -11.59 -0.24
C LYS A 12 5.74 -11.77 -0.41
N SER A 13 5.31 -12.84 -1.08
CA SER A 13 3.90 -13.14 -1.29
C SER A 13 3.15 -13.47 0.00
N ILE A 14 3.80 -14.19 0.94
CA ILE A 14 3.25 -14.46 2.27
C ILE A 14 3.20 -13.19 3.12
N LEU A 15 4.27 -12.40 3.14
CA LEU A 15 4.31 -11.15 3.90
C LEU A 15 3.21 -10.18 3.44
N ALA A 16 2.94 -10.12 2.13
CA ALA A 16 1.87 -9.29 1.59
C ALA A 16 0.47 -9.65 2.09
N GLN A 17 0.24 -10.91 2.50
CA GLN A 17 -1.08 -11.32 3.00
C GLN A 17 -1.48 -10.57 4.27
N GLY A 18 -0.54 -10.19 5.13
CA GLY A 18 -0.84 -9.43 6.35
C GLY A 18 -1.51 -8.09 6.05
N GLU A 19 -0.94 -7.35 5.11
CA GLU A 19 -1.47 -6.05 4.65
C GLU A 19 -2.81 -6.21 3.92
N LEU A 20 -2.94 -7.24 3.06
CA LEU A 20 -4.18 -7.53 2.35
C LEU A 20 -5.32 -7.88 3.30
N MET A 21 -5.07 -8.73 4.30
CA MET A 21 -6.08 -9.14 5.27
C MET A 21 -6.50 -7.97 6.17
N SER A 22 -5.55 -7.22 6.73
CA SER A 22 -5.85 -6.12 7.65
C SER A 22 -6.65 -5.00 6.98
N THR A 23 -6.26 -4.60 5.78
CA THR A 23 -6.99 -3.58 5.01
C THR A 23 -8.37 -4.03 4.56
N ALA A 24 -8.53 -5.30 4.17
CA ALA A 24 -9.84 -5.86 3.86
C ALA A 24 -10.76 -5.83 5.09
N MET A 25 -10.26 -6.20 6.28
CA MET A 25 -11.02 -6.15 7.52
C MET A 25 -11.50 -4.73 7.85
N VAL A 26 -10.62 -3.73 7.74
CA VAL A 26 -10.97 -2.31 7.97
C VAL A 26 -12.02 -1.84 6.97
N ASN A 27 -11.83 -2.13 5.68
CA ASN A 27 -12.79 -1.75 4.64
C ASN A 27 -14.18 -2.37 4.88
N PHE A 28 -14.25 -3.66 5.19
CA PHE A 28 -15.53 -4.32 5.49
C PHE A 28 -16.20 -3.76 6.73
N TYR A 29 -15.42 -3.44 7.78
CA TYR A 29 -15.94 -2.79 8.96
C TYR A 29 -16.56 -1.42 8.64
N LEU A 30 -15.87 -0.57 7.87
CA LEU A 30 -16.41 0.73 7.45
C LEU A 30 -17.70 0.59 6.63
N GLN A 31 -17.73 -0.38 5.70
CA GLN A 31 -18.94 -0.68 4.92
C GLN A 31 -20.10 -1.15 5.80
N GLU A 32 -19.84 -1.99 6.81
CA GLU A 32 -20.84 -2.42 7.79
C GLU A 32 -21.40 -1.25 8.60
N GLN A 33 -20.58 -0.24 8.90
CA GLN A 33 -21.02 1.01 9.53
C GLN A 33 -21.76 1.96 8.58
N GLY A 34 -21.99 1.57 7.32
CA GLY A 34 -22.66 2.38 6.31
C GLY A 34 -21.80 3.49 5.72
N ILE A 35 -20.47 3.45 5.94
CA ILE A 35 -19.53 4.42 5.37
C ILE A 35 -19.18 3.99 3.95
N LYS A 36 -19.25 4.93 3.00
CA LYS A 36 -18.89 4.71 1.59
C LYS A 36 -17.37 4.58 1.46
N SER A 37 -16.88 3.36 1.62
CA SER A 37 -15.46 3.03 1.53
C SER A 37 -15.17 2.01 0.44
N ALA A 38 -14.00 2.12 -0.18
CA ALA A 38 -13.51 1.18 -1.18
C ALA A 38 -12.03 0.83 -0.95
N LEU A 39 -11.70 -0.42 -1.26
CA LEU A 39 -10.34 -0.92 -1.22
C LEU A 39 -9.66 -0.68 -2.59
N LEU A 40 -8.54 0.04 -2.59
CA LEU A 40 -7.66 0.18 -3.75
C LEU A 40 -6.47 -0.76 -3.57
N PRO A 41 -6.26 -1.78 -4.43
CA PRO A 41 -5.13 -2.68 -4.29
C PRO A 41 -3.80 -1.95 -4.55
N ALA A 42 -2.91 -1.91 -3.55
CA ALA A 42 -1.61 -1.26 -3.68
C ALA A 42 -0.77 -1.89 -4.81
N LEU A 43 -0.94 -3.19 -5.08
CA LEU A 43 -0.24 -3.86 -6.17
C LEU A 43 -0.66 -3.40 -7.57
N ASP A 44 -1.72 -2.61 -7.71
CA ASP A 44 -2.17 -2.09 -9.01
C ASP A 44 -1.52 -0.74 -9.34
N PHE A 45 -0.99 -0.01 -8.35
CA PHE A 45 -0.39 1.31 -8.56
C PHE A 45 0.98 1.51 -7.90
N MET A 46 1.26 0.84 -6.78
CA MET A 46 2.52 0.98 -6.05
C MET A 46 3.63 0.15 -6.71
N ARG A 47 4.70 0.81 -7.16
CA ARG A 47 5.80 0.14 -7.89
C ARG A 47 7.17 0.73 -7.59
N THR A 48 8.19 -0.13 -7.60
CA THR A 48 9.60 0.25 -7.65
C THR A 48 10.22 0.01 -9.04
N ASN A 49 11.18 0.86 -9.40
CA ASN A 49 11.95 0.78 -10.63
C ASN A 49 13.07 -0.27 -10.53
N LYS A 50 13.91 -0.40 -11.58
CA LYS A 50 14.99 -1.40 -11.63
C LYS A 50 16.09 -1.19 -10.59
N ASN A 51 16.18 0.00 -10.00
CA ASN A 51 17.11 0.34 -8.93
C ASN A 51 16.52 0.07 -7.54
N GLY A 52 15.27 -0.40 -7.46
CA GLY A 52 14.56 -0.60 -6.19
C GLY A 52 13.99 0.69 -5.59
N GLU A 53 13.97 1.79 -6.34
CA GLU A 53 13.42 3.07 -5.90
C GLU A 53 11.96 3.21 -6.35
N PRO A 54 11.07 3.89 -5.59
CA PRO A 54 9.69 4.09 -6.03
C PRO A 54 9.59 4.84 -7.36
N ASP A 55 8.75 4.33 -8.25
CA ASP A 55 8.45 4.94 -9.54
C ASP A 55 7.28 5.91 -9.39
N GLN A 56 7.58 7.15 -8.98
CA GLN A 56 6.56 8.15 -8.64
C GLN A 56 5.63 8.49 -9.81
N ALA A 57 6.16 8.52 -11.04
CA ALA A 57 5.36 8.76 -12.24
C ALA A 57 4.35 7.63 -12.43
N TYR A 58 4.82 6.37 -12.38
CA TYR A 58 3.95 5.20 -12.47
C TYR A 58 2.89 5.19 -11.37
N ILE A 59 3.27 5.47 -10.12
CA ILE A 59 2.37 5.51 -8.98
C ILE A 59 1.23 6.50 -9.23
N ARG A 60 1.55 7.73 -9.63
CA ARG A 60 0.54 8.76 -9.92
C ARG A 60 -0.36 8.38 -11.10
N GLU A 61 0.24 7.91 -12.19
CA GLU A 61 -0.47 7.55 -13.42
C GLU A 61 -1.46 6.40 -13.20
N ASN A 62 -1.15 5.45 -12.31
CA ASN A 62 -2.01 4.29 -12.05
C ASN A 62 -2.96 4.51 -10.86
N LEU A 63 -2.61 5.34 -9.87
CA LEU A 63 -3.49 5.62 -8.74
C LEU A 63 -4.63 6.57 -9.12
N THR A 64 -4.36 7.59 -9.95
CA THR A 64 -5.35 8.63 -10.27
C THR A 64 -6.63 8.05 -10.90
N PRO A 65 -6.56 7.18 -11.92
CA PRO A 65 -7.77 6.60 -12.52
C PRO A 65 -8.57 5.74 -11.54
N LEU A 66 -7.92 5.00 -10.66
CA LEU A 66 -8.60 4.15 -9.66
C LEU A 66 -9.46 4.96 -8.69
N ILE A 67 -9.02 6.18 -8.36
CA ILE A 67 -9.80 7.11 -7.52
C ILE A 67 -10.94 7.73 -8.34
N GLU A 68 -10.65 8.18 -9.57
CA GLU A 68 -11.64 8.85 -10.44
C GLU A 68 -12.78 7.93 -10.90
N GLU A 69 -12.56 6.62 -11.00
CA GLU A 69 -13.58 5.62 -11.32
C GLU A 69 -14.62 5.44 -10.20
N LEU A 70 -14.34 5.94 -8.99
CA LEU A 70 -15.16 5.76 -7.80
C LEU A 70 -15.56 7.11 -7.16
N PRO A 71 -16.27 7.99 -7.90
CA PRO A 71 -16.53 9.37 -7.46
C PRO A 71 -17.42 9.49 -6.22
N ASP A 72 -18.20 8.45 -5.91
CA ASP A 72 -19.11 8.42 -4.76
C ASP A 72 -18.45 7.85 -3.48
N VAL A 73 -17.20 7.39 -3.54
CA VAL A 73 -16.46 6.86 -2.40
C VAL A 73 -15.88 8.02 -1.56
N GLU A 74 -16.09 7.94 -0.24
CA GLU A 74 -15.63 8.95 0.71
C GLU A 74 -14.29 8.58 1.33
N ILE A 75 -14.03 7.28 1.55
CA ILE A 75 -12.79 6.78 2.15
C ILE A 75 -12.19 5.67 1.29
N PHE A 76 -10.98 5.89 0.78
CA PHE A 76 -10.19 4.85 0.14
C PHE A 76 -9.26 4.19 1.14
N ILE A 77 -9.26 2.86 1.16
CA ILE A 77 -8.36 2.03 1.97
C ILE A 77 -7.38 1.35 1.01
N THR A 78 -6.09 1.34 1.35
CA THR A 78 -5.07 0.62 0.58
C THR A 78 -4.00 0.07 1.51
N GLN A 79 -3.19 -0.87 1.00
CA GLN A 79 -2.12 -1.51 1.74
C GLN A 79 -0.90 -0.60 1.85
N GLY A 80 -0.29 -0.58 3.03
CA GLY A 80 1.07 -0.10 3.20
C GLY A 80 2.08 -1.20 2.83
N TYR A 81 3.37 -0.84 2.81
CA TYR A 81 4.52 -1.76 2.73
C TYR A 81 4.67 -2.54 1.40
N ILE A 82 3.61 -3.05 0.78
CA ILE A 82 3.66 -3.89 -0.42
C ILE A 82 3.69 -3.07 -1.71
N CYS A 83 4.34 -3.61 -2.74
CA CYS A 83 4.41 -3.01 -4.07
C CYS A 83 4.67 -4.07 -5.15
N ARG A 84 4.74 -3.66 -6.41
CA ARG A 84 5.37 -4.44 -7.47
C ARG A 84 6.80 -3.97 -7.73
N ASN A 85 7.70 -4.90 -8.05
CA ASN A 85 9.02 -4.53 -8.56
C ASN A 85 8.96 -4.17 -10.06
N ALA A 86 10.12 -3.83 -10.63
CA ALA A 86 10.24 -3.49 -12.05
C ALA A 86 9.79 -4.60 -13.01
N PHE A 87 9.77 -5.85 -12.56
CA PHE A 87 9.38 -7.04 -13.32
C PHE A 87 7.91 -7.43 -13.12
N GLY A 88 7.18 -6.70 -12.28
CA GLY A 88 5.76 -6.93 -11.99
C GLY A 88 5.50 -7.96 -10.88
N GLU A 89 6.54 -8.45 -10.21
CA GLU A 89 6.42 -9.42 -9.11
C GLU A 89 6.08 -8.70 -7.80
N VAL A 90 5.43 -9.41 -6.88
CA VAL A 90 5.16 -8.88 -5.54
C VAL A 90 6.47 -8.61 -4.82
N ASP A 91 6.58 -7.39 -4.31
CA ASP A 91 7.71 -6.91 -3.53
C ASP A 91 7.23 -6.03 -2.38
N ASN A 92 8.18 -5.43 -1.66
CA ASN A 92 7.88 -4.50 -0.59
C ASN A 92 8.85 -3.32 -0.56
N LEU A 93 8.43 -2.25 0.12
CA LEU A 93 9.18 -1.02 0.34
C LEU A 93 10.14 -1.12 1.54
N GLN A 94 10.36 -2.34 2.07
CA GLN A 94 11.26 -2.63 3.19
C GLN A 94 10.87 -1.89 4.48
N ARG A 95 11.84 -1.65 5.38
CA ARG A 95 11.59 -1.16 6.75
C ARG A 95 11.02 0.26 6.73
N GLY A 96 9.95 0.50 7.50
CA GLY A 96 9.20 1.76 7.43
C GLY A 96 8.27 1.84 6.22
N GLY A 97 8.02 0.71 5.55
CA GLY A 97 7.33 0.70 4.26
C GLY A 97 5.91 1.25 4.29
N SER A 98 5.15 1.14 5.38
CA SER A 98 3.80 1.71 5.46
C SER A 98 3.81 3.24 5.55
N ASP A 99 4.71 3.82 6.35
CA ASP A 99 4.91 5.27 6.41
C ASP A 99 5.41 5.81 5.06
N TYR A 100 6.26 5.03 4.39
CA TYR A 100 6.76 5.38 3.07
C TYR A 100 5.66 5.29 2.00
N SER A 101 4.81 4.26 2.03
CA SER A 101 3.62 4.15 1.19
C SER A 101 2.72 5.38 1.36
N ALA A 102 2.42 5.78 2.60
CA ALA A 102 1.60 6.96 2.88
C ALA A 102 2.22 8.24 2.27
N SER A 103 3.54 8.38 2.39
CA SER A 103 4.27 9.52 1.81
C SER A 103 4.22 9.55 0.28
N LEU A 104 4.38 8.39 -0.37
CA LEU A 104 4.31 8.26 -1.83
C LEU A 104 2.90 8.53 -2.36
N ILE A 105 1.88 7.99 -1.69
CA ILE A 105 0.47 8.25 -2.04
C ILE A 105 0.14 9.73 -1.87
N GLY A 106 0.53 10.32 -0.74
CA GLY A 106 0.31 11.76 -0.47
C GLY A 106 0.94 12.64 -1.55
N ALA A 107 2.17 12.34 -1.96
CA ALA A 107 2.83 13.03 -3.06
C ALA A 107 2.10 12.82 -4.41
N ALA A 108 1.65 11.59 -4.71
CA ALA A 108 0.98 11.26 -5.95
C ALA A 108 -0.34 12.01 -6.14
N ILE A 109 -1.15 12.11 -5.07
CA ILE A 109 -2.46 12.79 -5.09
C ILE A 109 -2.39 14.28 -4.75
N GLY A 110 -1.21 14.79 -4.38
CA GLY A 110 -1.05 16.19 -3.95
C GLY A 110 -1.75 16.49 -2.63
N ALA A 111 -1.67 15.57 -1.66
CA ALA A 111 -2.29 15.71 -0.35
C ALA A 111 -1.75 16.94 0.40
N SER A 112 -2.63 17.66 1.09
CA SER A 112 -2.24 18.79 1.94
C SER A 112 -1.53 18.36 3.23
N GLU A 113 -1.75 17.12 3.67
CA GLU A 113 -1.20 16.55 4.90
C GLU A 113 -1.07 15.02 4.79
N ILE A 114 -0.09 14.45 5.50
CA ILE A 114 0.02 13.02 5.77
C ILE A 114 0.06 12.84 7.29
N GLN A 115 -0.81 11.96 7.81
CA GLN A 115 -0.89 11.68 9.24
C GLN A 115 -0.41 10.24 9.50
N ILE A 116 0.62 10.10 10.34
CA ILE A 116 1.16 8.81 10.78
C ILE A 116 0.68 8.57 12.21
N TRP A 117 -0.10 7.51 12.40
CA TRP A 117 -0.67 7.13 13.69
C TRP A 117 0.16 5.99 14.28
N THR A 118 0.84 6.27 15.39
CA THR A 118 1.73 5.34 16.08
C THR A 118 1.35 5.25 17.57
N ASP A 119 1.92 4.28 18.28
CA ASP A 119 1.69 4.02 19.70
C ASP A 119 2.55 4.89 20.63
N ILE A 120 3.35 5.80 20.07
CA ILE A 120 4.17 6.76 20.81
C ILE A 120 3.76 8.20 20.50
N ASP A 121 3.87 9.08 21.51
CA ASP A 121 3.60 10.51 21.35
C ASP A 121 4.78 11.21 20.64
N GLY A 122 4.85 11.07 19.31
CA GLY A 122 5.78 11.81 18.44
C GLY A 122 7.17 11.18 18.26
N MET A 123 8.03 11.87 17.49
CA MET A 123 9.39 11.41 17.23
C MET A 123 10.26 11.51 18.48
N HIS A 124 10.82 10.37 18.86
CA HIS A 124 11.85 10.29 19.90
C HIS A 124 13.21 10.31 19.21
N ASN A 125 14.10 11.20 19.67
CA ASN A 125 15.46 11.24 19.15
C ASN A 125 16.20 9.97 19.61
N ASN A 126 16.84 9.28 18.66
CA ASN A 126 17.72 8.14 18.94
C ASN A 126 19.11 8.63 19.37
#